data_AF-A0A382B9J7-F1
#
_entry.id   AF-A0A382B9J7-F1
#
_cell.length_a   1.000
_cell.length_b   1.000
_cell.length_c   1.000
_cell.angle_alpha   90.00
_cell.angle_beta   90.00
_cell.angle_gamma   90.00
#
_symmetry.space_group_name_H-M   'P 1'
#
loop_
_entity.id
_entity.type
_entity.pdbx_description
1 polymer ?
#
loop_
_entity_poly.entity_id
_entity_poly.type
_entity_poly.pdbx_seq_one_letter_code
_entity_poly.pdbx_strand_id
1 'polypeptide(L)' 'MKRVVVTGMGIISSIGNDVEEVTSSLKNLSSGITLNETNKDMGLRSHISG' A
#
# COMPACT_ATOMS: atom_id res chain seq x y z
N MET A 1 15.29 31.00 13.90
CA MET A 1 14.32 29.91 13.61
C MET A 1 14.77 28.65 14.33
N LYS A 2 13.86 27.85 14.91
CA LYS A 2 14.21 26.58 15.56
C LYS A 2 14.16 25.44 14.53
N ARG A 3 15.13 24.52 14.58
CA ARG A 3 15.15 23.31 13.75
C ARG A 3 14.14 22.31 14.29
N VAL A 4 13.39 21.67 13.41
CA VAL A 4 12.43 20.62 13.72
C VAL A 4 12.80 19.39 12.88
N VAL A 5 12.65 18.20 13.46
CA VAL A 5 12.98 16.92 12.82
C VAL A 5 11.82 15.93 12.99
N VAL A 6 11.77 14.93 12.12
CA VAL A 6 10.86 13.79 12.22
C VAL A 6 11.49 12.75 13.14
N THR A 7 10.76 12.30 14.16
CA THR A 7 11.24 11.32 15.16
C THR A 7 10.53 9.96 15.08
N GLY A 8 9.58 9.80 14.16
CA GLY A 8 8.84 8.55 13.99
C GLY A 8 8.04 8.55 12.69
N MET A 9 7.73 7.35 12.21
CA MET A 9 6.93 7.11 11.02
C MET A 9 6.04 5.89 11.26
N GLY A 10 4.83 5.91 10.70
CA GLY A 10 3.93 4.76 10.63
C GLY A 10 3.17 4.82 9.32
N ILE A 11 2.90 3.66 8.74
CA ILE A 11 2.26 3.54 7.42
C ILE A 11 1.42 2.27 7.36
N ILE A 12 0.22 2.39 6.78
CA ILE A 12 -0.59 1.27 6.33
C ILE A 12 -0.94 1.57 4.87
N SER A 13 -0.63 0.64 3.98
CA SER A 13 -0.79 0.81 2.54
C SER A 13 -1.08 -0.52 1.86
N SER A 14 -1.48 -0.46 0.59
CA SER A 14 -1.72 -1.65 -0.25
C SER A 14 -0.49 -2.56 -0.42
N ILE A 15 0.71 -2.05 -0.12
CA ILE A 15 1.98 -2.78 -0.24
C ILE A 15 2.62 -3.14 1.10
N GLY A 16 1.95 -2.89 2.23
CA GLY A 16 2.46 -3.23 3.57
C GLY A 16 1.79 -2.44 4.69
N ASN A 17 1.76 -3.03 5.88
CA ASN A 17 1.10 -2.51 7.08
C ASN A 17 2.05 -1.88 8.10
N ASP A 18 3.34 -1.84 7.79
CA ASP A 18 4.38 -1.15 8.55
C ASP A 18 5.51 -0.65 7.65
N VAL A 19 6.50 0.00 8.25
CA VAL A 19 7.60 0.63 7.53
C VAL A 19 8.51 -0.41 6.88
N GLU A 20 8.74 -1.53 7.56
CA GLU A 20 9.58 -2.62 7.09
C GLU A 20 8.98 -3.31 5.86
N GLU A 21 7.71 -3.69 5.92
CA GLU A 21 6.95 -4.30 4.82
C GLU A 21 6.90 -3.39 3.60
N VAL A 22 6.53 -2.12 3.80
CA VAL A 22 6.46 -1.15 2.70
C VAL A 22 7.85 -0.94 2.07
N THR A 23 8.90 -0.86 2.87
CA THR A 23 10.28 -0.72 2.36
C THR A 23 10.69 -1.93 1.53
N SER A 24 10.34 -3.13 1.98
CA SER A 24 10.61 -4.37 1.25
C SER A 24 9.88 -4.40 -0.10
N SER A 25 8.57 -4.09 -0.09
CA SER A 25 7.76 -4.05 -1.31
C SER A 25 8.26 -3.02 -2.32
N LEU A 26 8.67 -1.83 -1.86
CA LEU A 26 9.27 -0.81 -2.73
C LEU A 26 10.58 -1.27 -3.36
N LYS A 27 11.48 -1.89 -2.58
CA LYS A 27 12.76 -2.40 -3.09
C LYS A 27 12.57 -3.55 -4.09
N ASN A 28 11.58 -4.41 -3.84
CA ASN A 28 11.30 -5.59 -4.64
C ASN A 28 10.30 -5.33 -5.77
N LEU A 29 9.87 -4.07 -5.99
CA LEU A 29 8.86 -3.69 -6.99
C LEU A 29 7.57 -4.54 -6.89
N SER A 30 7.17 -4.85 -5.66
CA SER A 30 5.98 -5.66 -5.38
C SER A 30 4.73 -4.80 -5.47
N SER A 31 3.79 -5.20 -6.34
CA SER A 31 2.50 -4.52 -6.50
C SER A 31 1.54 -4.90 -5.37
N GLY A 32 0.82 -3.90 -4.84
CA GLY A 32 -0.26 -4.10 -3.88
C GLY A 32 -1.63 -4.36 -4.53
N ILE A 33 -1.69 -4.31 -5.87
CA ILE A 33 -2.93 -4.48 -6.61
C ILE A 33 -3.21 -5.96 -6.84
N THR A 34 -4.35 -6.44 -6.37
CA THR A 34 -4.83 -7.81 -6.53
C THR A 34 -6.19 -7.85 -7.21
N LEU A 35 -6.60 -9.05 -7.63
CA LEU A 35 -7.95 -9.30 -8.12
C LEU A 35 -8.95 -9.11 -6.97
N ASN A 36 -10.02 -8.37 -7.25
CA ASN A 36 -11.12 -8.10 -6.35
C ASN A 36 -12.36 -8.86 -6.86
N GLU A 37 -12.59 -10.05 -6.29
CA GLU A 37 -13.72 -10.91 -6.68
C GLU A 37 -15.05 -10.21 -6.43
N THR A 38 -15.18 -9.39 -5.38
CA THR A 38 -16.40 -8.63 -5.12
C THR A 38 -16.75 -7.69 -6.27
N ASN A 39 -15.78 -6.93 -6.78
CA ASN A 39 -16.02 -6.03 -7.92
C ASN A 39 -16.44 -6.81 -9.18
N LYS A 40 -15.82 -7.97 -9.40
CA LYS A 40 -16.11 -8.85 -10.53
C LYS A 40 -17.51 -9.46 -10.42
N ASP A 41 -17.90 -9.95 -9.24
CA ASP A 41 -19.23 -10.52 -8.97
C ASP A 41 -20.34 -9.47 -9.08
N MET A 42 -20.02 -8.22 -8.73
CA MET A 42 -20.93 -7.07 -8.92
C MET A 42 -21.03 -6.59 -10.37
N GLY A 43 -20.24 -7.15 -11.30
CA GLY A 43 -20.24 -6.75 -12.71
C GLY A 43 -19.65 -5.35 -12.96
N LEU A 44 -18.76 -4.86 -12.08
CA LEU A 44 -18.12 -3.55 -12.22
C LEU A 44 -17.05 -3.57 -13.30
N ARG A 45 -16.78 -2.42 -13.93
CA ARG A 45 -15.77 -2.33 -15.01
C ARG A 45 -14.33 -2.64 -14.56
N SER A 46 -13.97 -2.36 -13.30
CA SER A 46 -12.63 -2.63 -12.75
C SER A 46 -12.68 -3.78 -11.77
N HIS A 47 -11.94 -4.86 -12.06
CA HIS A 47 -11.89 -6.05 -11.22
C HIS A 47 -10.67 -6.10 -10.29
N ILE A 48 -9.88 -5.04 -10.20
CA ILE A 48 -8.65 -5.03 -9.39
C ILE A 48 -8.67 -3.90 -8.38
N SER A 49 -8.05 -4.11 -7.23
CA SER A 49 -7.88 -3.11 -6.17
C SER A 49 -6.68 -3.45 -5.30
N GLY A 50 -6.18 -2.46 -4.54
CA GLY A 50 -5.17 -2.62 -3.50
C GLY A 50 -5.32 -1.53 -2.46
#